data_AF-A0A229GL80-F1
#
_entry.id   AF-A0A229GL80-F1
#
_cell.length_a   1.000
_cell.length_b   1.000
_cell.length_c   1.000
_cell.angle_alpha   90.00
_cell.angle_beta   90.00
_cell.angle_gamma   90.00
#
_symmetry.space_group_name_H-M   'P 1'
#
loop_
_entity.id
_entity.type
_entity.pdbx_description
1 polymer ?
#
loop_
_entity_poly.entity_id
_entity_poly.type
_entity_poly.pdbx_seq_one_letter_code
_entity_poly.pdbx_strand_id
1 'polypeptide(L)'
;MVGVGSTLLGETVRSKRDRGHQQYELRRQLYARYLEALTNTDSELQLLAIREQTPLDEADLRAAWRNHSLLSLNYEIALVGPPPVADAADTAYRSLRSMRNVLGRAEVTLGNPRTSGGQDPGSAEWRDAHRAYIDAMAALRSAMRTDIANGQRS
;
A
#
# COMPACT_ATOMS: atom_id res chain seq x y z
N MET A 1 -55.63 -19.49 3.40
CA MET A 1 -54.92 -18.21 3.59
C MET A 1 -53.43 -18.51 3.58
N VAL A 2 -52.78 -18.43 2.42
CA VAL A 2 -51.34 -18.64 2.25
C VAL A 2 -50.81 -17.35 1.63
N GLY A 3 -49.72 -16.80 2.18
CA GLY A 3 -48.95 -15.78 1.46
C GLY A 3 -48.57 -14.52 2.23
N VAL A 4 -48.05 -14.63 3.45
CA VAL A 4 -47.29 -13.53 4.09
C VAL A 4 -45.88 -13.98 4.53
N GLY A 5 -45.58 -15.28 4.50
CA GLY A 5 -44.26 -15.79 4.89
C GLY A 5 -43.15 -15.63 3.83
N SER A 6 -43.50 -15.49 2.54
CA SER A 6 -42.51 -15.53 1.45
C SER A 6 -41.81 -14.19 1.21
N THR A 7 -42.39 -13.06 1.63
CA THR A 7 -41.83 -11.72 1.39
C THR A 7 -40.69 -11.38 2.36
N LEU A 8 -40.83 -11.77 3.63
CA LEU A 8 -39.83 -11.46 4.68
C LEU A 8 -38.50 -12.21 4.50
N LEU A 9 -38.53 -13.43 3.96
CA LEU A 9 -37.32 -14.19 3.64
C LEU A 9 -36.55 -13.60 2.45
N GLY A 10 -37.27 -13.12 1.42
CA GLY A 10 -36.66 -12.47 0.26
C GLY A 10 -35.96 -11.15 0.60
N GLU A 11 -36.56 -10.36 1.49
CA GLU A 11 -36.04 -9.05 1.90
C GLU A 11 -34.77 -9.17 2.76
N THR A 12 -34.70 -10.20 3.61
CA THR A 12 -33.52 -10.48 4.44
C THR A 12 -32.33 -10.96 3.61
N VAL A 13 -32.56 -11.78 2.57
CA VAL A 13 -31.51 -12.24 1.65
C VAL A 13 -31.00 -11.09 0.79
N ARG A 14 -31.89 -10.22 0.31
CA ARG A 14 -31.51 -9.02 -0.45
C ARG A 14 -30.66 -8.06 0.39
N SER A 15 -31.09 -7.78 1.62
CA SER A 15 -30.37 -6.91 2.55
C SER A 15 -28.98 -7.45 2.94
N LYS A 16 -28.79 -8.78 3.02
CA LYS A 16 -27.47 -9.38 3.25
C LYS A 16 -26.54 -9.24 2.05
N ARG A 17 -27.06 -9.46 0.84
CA ARG A 17 -26.29 -9.32 -0.41
C ARG A 17 -25.83 -7.88 -0.64
N ASP A 18 -26.71 -6.91 -0.43
CA ASP A 18 -26.39 -5.49 -0.60
C ASP A 18 -25.29 -5.03 0.37
N ARG A 19 -25.33 -5.51 1.63
CA ARG A 19 -24.26 -5.24 2.61
C ARG A 19 -22.92 -5.86 2.22
N GLY A 20 -22.90 -7.09 1.69
CA GLY A 20 -21.68 -7.74 1.20
C GLY A 20 -21.05 -6.98 0.03
N HIS A 21 -21.88 -6.53 -0.91
CA HIS A 21 -21.42 -5.74 -2.06
C HIS A 21 -20.88 -4.36 -1.64
N GLN A 22 -21.54 -3.70 -0.70
CA GLN A 22 -21.09 -2.41 -0.17
C GLN A 22 -19.74 -2.53 0.56
N GLN A 23 -19.54 -3.57 1.36
CA GLN A 23 -18.26 -3.83 2.02
C GLN A 23 -17.13 -4.11 1.02
N TYR A 24 -17.42 -4.86 -0.05
CA TYR A 24 -16.47 -5.13 -1.12
C TYR A 24 -16.01 -3.83 -1.82
N GLU A 25 -16.95 -2.96 -2.22
CA GLU A 25 -16.61 -1.70 -2.87
C GLU A 25 -15.81 -0.77 -1.96
N LEU A 26 -16.15 -0.69 -0.66
CA LEU A 26 -15.38 0.08 0.31
C LEU A 26 -13.94 -0.44 0.44
N ARG A 27 -13.73 -1.76 0.52
CA ARG A 27 -12.38 -2.34 0.56
C ARG A 27 -11.59 -2.04 -0.71
N ARG A 28 -12.22 -2.21 -1.89
CA ARG A 28 -11.57 -1.94 -3.18
C ARG A 28 -11.12 -0.48 -3.28
N GLN A 29 -11.95 0.47 -2.87
CA GLN A 29 -11.60 1.89 -2.84
C GLN A 29 -10.48 2.19 -1.84
N LEU A 30 -10.54 1.61 -0.65
CA LEU A 30 -9.49 1.75 0.37
C LEU A 30 -8.13 1.21 -0.13
N TYR A 31 -8.13 0.04 -0.78
CA TYR A 31 -6.93 -0.56 -1.34
C TYR A 31 -6.29 0.32 -2.41
N ALA A 32 -7.09 0.89 -3.32
CA ALA A 32 -6.60 1.81 -4.34
C ALA A 32 -5.95 3.05 -3.72
N ARG A 33 -6.65 3.71 -2.78
CA ARG A 33 -6.13 4.88 -2.05
C ARG A 33 -4.83 4.58 -1.31
N TYR A 34 -4.71 3.40 -0.70
CA TYR A 34 -3.50 3.04 0.02
C TYR A 34 -2.31 2.77 -0.91
N LEU A 35 -2.53 2.05 -2.01
CA LEU A 35 -1.48 1.81 -3.00
C LEU A 35 -1.01 3.12 -3.64
N GLU A 36 -1.92 4.05 -3.91
CA GLU A 36 -1.61 5.39 -4.38
C GLU A 36 -0.75 6.15 -3.36
N ALA A 37 -1.16 6.18 -2.09
CA ALA A 37 -0.40 6.85 -1.04
C ALA A 37 1.02 6.29 -0.86
N LEU A 38 1.19 4.96 -0.92
CA LEU A 38 2.50 4.30 -0.87
C LEU A 38 3.37 4.70 -2.06
N THR A 39 2.82 4.64 -3.27
CA THR A 39 3.55 4.94 -4.52
C THR A 39 3.94 6.41 -4.61
N ASN A 40 3.05 7.32 -4.20
CA ASN A 40 3.33 8.76 -4.19
C ASN A 40 4.39 9.11 -3.15
N THR A 41 4.32 8.51 -1.95
CA THR A 41 5.34 8.72 -0.90
C THR A 41 6.71 8.22 -1.35
N ASP A 42 6.78 7.03 -1.94
CA ASP A 42 8.02 6.49 -2.53
C ASP A 42 8.58 7.43 -3.61
N SER A 43 7.73 7.88 -4.53
CA SER A 43 8.12 8.78 -5.62
C SER A 43 8.64 10.12 -5.10
N GLU A 44 8.01 10.70 -4.08
CA GLU A 44 8.48 11.94 -3.45
C GLU A 44 9.82 11.76 -2.75
N LEU A 45 10.02 10.66 -2.02
CA LEU A 45 11.29 10.35 -1.37
C LEU A 45 12.42 10.17 -2.39
N GLN A 46 12.17 9.44 -3.48
CA GLN A 46 13.17 9.26 -4.54
C GLN A 46 13.48 10.58 -5.25
N LEU A 47 12.46 11.38 -5.55
CA LEU A 47 12.65 12.69 -6.18
C LEU A 47 13.49 13.62 -5.30
N LEU A 48 13.26 13.61 -3.99
CA LEU A 48 14.05 14.36 -3.01
C LEU A 48 15.51 13.91 -3.03
N ALA A 49 15.75 12.59 -2.96
CA ALA A 49 17.10 12.01 -3.01
C ALA A 49 17.84 12.19 -4.35
N ILE A 50 17.12 12.43 -5.45
CA ILE A 50 17.72 12.78 -6.75
C ILE A 50 18.13 14.26 -6.78
N ARG A 51 17.37 15.14 -6.13
CA ARG A 51 17.59 16.60 -6.16
C ARG A 51 18.63 17.05 -5.15
N GLU A 52 18.75 16.35 -4.05
CA GLU A 52 19.58 16.70 -2.91
C GLU A 52 20.60 15.60 -2.62
N GLN A 53 21.76 16.00 -2.12
CA GLN A 53 22.78 15.04 -1.73
C GLN A 53 22.35 14.39 -0.41
N THR A 54 22.27 13.06 -0.40
CA THR A 54 22.03 12.29 0.83
C THR A 54 23.24 12.40 1.76
N PRO A 55 23.07 12.30 3.10
CA PRO A 55 21.82 12.09 3.83
C PRO A 55 20.89 13.32 3.81
N LEU A 56 19.60 13.08 3.65
CA LEU A 56 18.57 14.11 3.61
C LEU A 56 18.21 14.62 5.01
N ASP A 57 17.78 15.88 5.10
CA ASP A 57 17.31 16.46 6.35
C ASP A 57 16.01 15.77 6.84
N GLU A 58 15.92 15.55 8.16
CA GLU A 58 14.77 14.87 8.76
C GLU A 58 13.46 15.67 8.58
N ALA A 59 13.51 17.00 8.48
CA ALA A 59 12.34 17.84 8.22
C ALA A 59 11.78 17.58 6.82
N ASP A 60 12.63 17.51 5.79
CA ASP A 60 12.21 17.26 4.41
C ASP A 60 11.68 15.84 4.25
N LEU A 61 12.35 14.86 4.87
CA LEU A 61 11.87 13.48 4.95
C LEU A 61 10.52 13.36 5.67
N ARG A 62 10.23 14.19 6.68
CA ARG A 62 8.93 14.23 7.36
C ARG A 62 7.86 14.90 6.51
N ALA A 63 8.23 15.94 5.76
CA ALA A 63 7.32 16.65 4.87
C ALA A 63 6.81 15.70 3.77
N ALA A 64 7.72 15.03 3.06
CA ALA A 64 7.39 14.04 2.04
C ALA A 64 6.50 12.90 2.60
N TRP A 65 6.79 12.44 3.82
CA TRP A 65 6.02 11.34 4.43
C TRP A 65 4.59 11.72 4.83
N ARG A 66 4.35 12.96 5.23
CA ARG A 66 3.04 13.39 5.77
C ARG A 66 2.02 13.73 4.69
N ASN A 67 2.47 14.03 3.46
CA ASN A 67 1.61 14.50 2.38
C ASN A 67 0.48 13.54 1.99
N HIS A 68 0.65 12.23 2.20
CA HIS A 68 -0.25 11.21 1.64
C HIS A 68 -1.14 10.49 2.67
N SER A 69 -1.25 11.00 3.90
CA SER A 69 -2.08 10.41 4.97
C SER A 69 -1.81 8.91 5.23
N LEU A 70 -0.58 8.44 4.94
CA LEU A 70 -0.24 7.03 4.83
C LEU A 70 -0.52 6.25 6.13
N LEU A 71 -0.25 6.87 7.28
CA LEU A 71 -0.49 6.25 8.58
C LEU A 71 -1.98 6.02 8.85
N SER A 72 -2.85 6.96 8.47
CA SER A 72 -4.30 6.82 8.62
C SER A 72 -4.81 5.65 7.77
N LEU A 73 -4.38 5.60 6.51
CA LEU A 73 -4.77 4.54 5.58
C LEU A 73 -4.27 3.16 6.04
N ASN A 74 -3.07 3.08 6.62
CA ASN A 74 -2.56 1.83 7.18
C ASN A 74 -3.44 1.32 8.34
N TYR A 75 -3.91 2.21 9.22
CA TYR A 75 -4.85 1.84 10.27
C TYR A 75 -6.23 1.45 9.72
N GLU A 76 -6.74 2.17 8.72
CA GLU A 76 -7.99 1.80 8.05
C GLU A 76 -7.91 0.40 7.43
N ILE A 77 -6.80 0.05 6.78
CA ILE A 77 -6.59 -1.30 6.25
C ILE A 77 -6.53 -2.34 7.38
N ALA A 78 -5.83 -2.06 8.47
CA ALA A 78 -5.76 -2.99 9.59
C ALA A 78 -7.14 -3.26 10.23
N LEU A 79 -8.07 -2.31 10.15
CA LEU A 79 -9.43 -2.44 10.68
C LEU A 79 -10.39 -3.16 9.73
N VAL A 80 -10.28 -2.91 8.42
CA VAL A 80 -11.30 -3.34 7.43
C VAL A 80 -10.82 -4.52 6.58
N GLY A 81 -9.51 -4.65 6.38
CA GLY A 81 -8.91 -5.71 5.57
C GLY A 81 -8.89 -7.06 6.30
N PRO A 82 -8.95 -8.18 5.56
CA PRO A 82 -8.69 -9.49 6.15
C PRO A 82 -7.23 -9.58 6.62
N PRO A 83 -6.89 -10.46 7.57
CA PRO A 83 -5.54 -10.54 8.15
C PRO A 83 -4.40 -10.62 7.12
N PRO A 84 -4.48 -11.42 6.04
CA PRO A 84 -3.41 -11.47 5.04
C PRO A 84 -3.13 -10.12 4.34
N VAL A 85 -4.16 -9.28 4.19
CA VAL A 85 -4.01 -7.94 3.61
C VAL A 85 -3.42 -6.99 4.63
N ALA A 86 -3.88 -7.04 5.88
CA ALA A 86 -3.35 -6.21 6.97
C ALA A 86 -1.86 -6.48 7.23
N ASP A 87 -1.45 -7.75 7.28
CA ASP A 87 -0.04 -8.14 7.50
C ASP A 87 0.87 -7.68 6.35
N ALA A 88 0.39 -7.86 5.10
CA ALA A 88 1.12 -7.39 3.93
C ALA A 88 1.20 -5.86 3.87
N ALA A 89 0.15 -5.16 4.33
CA ALA A 89 0.11 -3.70 4.38
C ALA A 89 1.09 -3.13 5.40
N ASP A 90 1.16 -3.72 6.60
CA ASP A 90 2.14 -3.37 7.62
C ASP A 90 3.57 -3.64 7.14
N THR A 91 3.80 -4.77 6.45
CA THR A 91 5.10 -5.09 5.85
C THR A 91 5.52 -4.03 4.82
N ALA A 92 4.62 -3.63 3.91
CA ALA A 92 4.88 -2.58 2.91
C ALA A 92 5.13 -1.20 3.56
N TYR A 93 4.36 -0.86 4.60
CA TYR A 93 4.56 0.37 5.36
C TYR A 93 5.94 0.41 6.04
N ARG A 94 6.34 -0.70 6.67
CA ARG A 94 7.64 -0.82 7.35
C ARG A 94 8.81 -0.78 6.39
N SER A 95 8.71 -1.45 5.24
CA SER A 95 9.78 -1.44 4.23
C SER A 95 9.95 -0.05 3.63
N LEU A 96 8.86 0.67 3.33
CA LEU A 96 8.91 2.06 2.90
C LEU A 96 9.55 2.98 3.98
N ARG A 97 9.23 2.74 5.26
CA ARG A 97 9.84 3.49 6.37
C ARG A 97 11.33 3.18 6.51
N SER A 98 11.73 1.93 6.30
CA SER A 98 13.13 1.52 6.28
C SER A 98 13.89 2.25 5.17
N MET A 99 13.30 2.35 3.99
CA MET A 99 13.86 3.09 2.86
C MET A 99 14.03 4.59 3.18
N ARG A 100 13.02 5.24 3.76
CA ARG A 100 13.14 6.62 4.29
C ARG A 100 14.31 6.77 5.27
N ASN A 101 14.48 5.81 6.18
CA ASN A 101 15.56 5.85 7.16
C ASN A 101 16.95 5.72 6.51
N VAL A 102 17.09 4.94 5.45
CA VAL A 102 18.36 4.84 4.69
C VAL A 102 18.73 6.19 4.10
N LEU A 103 17.77 6.87 3.45
CA LEU A 103 17.97 8.18 2.85
C LEU A 103 18.39 9.28 3.85
N GLY A 104 17.97 9.17 5.11
CA GLY A 104 18.31 10.16 6.15
C GLY A 104 19.54 9.82 7.00
N ARG A 105 20.18 8.67 6.79
CA ARG A 105 21.28 8.19 7.66
C ARG A 105 22.59 7.91 6.94
N ALA A 106 22.53 7.65 5.65
CA ALA A 106 23.69 7.27 4.87
C ALA A 106 23.76 8.10 3.59
N GLU A 107 24.99 8.38 3.14
CA GLU A 107 25.23 8.79 1.77
C GLU A 107 24.94 7.60 0.85
N VAL A 108 23.93 7.74 0.02
CA VAL A 108 23.44 6.70 -0.88
C VAL A 108 23.22 7.26 -2.28
N THR A 109 23.72 6.53 -3.28
CA THR A 109 23.44 6.80 -4.69
C THR A 109 22.22 6.00 -5.12
N LEU A 110 21.21 6.67 -5.67
CA LEU A 110 20.10 6.04 -6.36
C LEU A 110 20.60 5.58 -7.73
N GLY A 111 20.54 4.28 -8.02
CA GLY A 111 20.93 3.76 -9.33
C GLY A 111 20.08 4.37 -10.44
N ASN A 112 20.67 4.62 -11.61
CA ASN A 112 19.95 5.22 -12.73
C ASN A 112 19.25 4.14 -13.57
N PRO A 113 17.90 4.08 -13.61
CA PRO A 113 17.19 3.08 -14.41
C PRO A 113 17.32 3.30 -15.92
N ARG A 114 17.83 4.47 -16.38
CA ARG A 114 18.04 4.78 -17.81
C ARG A 114 19.39 4.32 -18.35
N THR A 115 20.35 3.95 -17.49
CA THR A 115 21.61 3.37 -17.94
C THR A 115 21.43 1.89 -18.24
N SER A 116 20.99 1.61 -19.47
CA SER A 116 21.00 0.27 -20.05
C SER A 116 22.44 -0.29 -20.03
N GLY A 117 22.70 -1.28 -19.18
CA GLY A 117 24.03 -1.90 -19.05
C GLY A 117 24.47 -2.24 -17.63
N GLY A 118 23.69 -1.89 -16.59
CA GLY A 118 24.01 -2.25 -15.20
C GLY A 118 25.20 -1.49 -14.61
N GLN A 119 25.59 -0.37 -15.23
CA GLN A 119 26.84 0.34 -14.94
C GLN A 119 26.74 1.26 -13.72
N ASP A 120 25.54 1.57 -13.25
CA ASP A 120 25.31 2.25 -11.96
C ASP A 120 24.10 1.63 -11.23
N PRO A 121 24.31 0.53 -10.50
CA PRO A 121 23.26 -0.12 -9.72
C PRO A 121 22.81 0.72 -8.52
N GLY A 122 23.49 1.83 -8.19
CA GLY A 122 23.33 2.55 -6.93
C GLY A 122 23.95 1.80 -5.75
N SER A 123 23.95 2.46 -4.59
CA SER A 123 24.47 1.90 -3.33
C SER A 123 23.76 0.59 -2.94
N ALA A 124 24.47 -0.31 -2.26
CA ALA A 124 23.91 -1.60 -1.85
C ALA A 124 22.77 -1.41 -0.84
N GLU A 125 22.95 -0.47 0.07
CA GLU A 125 21.99 -0.07 1.10
C GLU A 125 20.67 0.41 0.49
N TRP A 126 20.74 1.28 -0.53
CA TRP A 126 19.56 1.71 -1.27
C TRP A 126 18.89 0.54 -2.00
N ARG A 127 19.68 -0.27 -2.73
CA ARG A 127 19.15 -1.39 -3.50
C ARG A 127 18.43 -2.40 -2.62
N ASP A 128 19.00 -2.76 -1.49
CA ASP A 128 18.44 -3.76 -0.58
C ASP A 128 17.14 -3.24 0.06
N ALA A 129 17.13 -1.98 0.52
CA ALA A 129 15.93 -1.35 1.06
C ALA A 129 14.82 -1.20 0.01
N HIS A 130 15.16 -0.76 -1.20
CA HIS A 130 14.20 -0.58 -2.29
C HIS A 130 13.66 -1.93 -2.78
N ARG A 131 14.51 -2.97 -2.88
CA ARG A 131 14.08 -4.33 -3.22
C ARG A 131 13.10 -4.89 -2.19
N ALA A 132 13.40 -4.74 -0.90
CA ALA A 132 12.49 -5.16 0.16
C ALA A 132 11.12 -4.45 0.08
N TYR A 133 11.09 -3.17 -0.30
CA TYR A 133 9.86 -2.44 -0.55
C TYR A 133 9.10 -2.95 -1.79
N ILE A 134 9.78 -3.20 -2.91
CA ILE A 134 9.18 -3.76 -4.12
C ILE A 134 8.55 -5.14 -3.85
N ASP A 135 9.27 -6.00 -3.13
CA ASP A 135 8.79 -7.33 -2.76
C ASP A 135 7.56 -7.24 -1.84
N ALA A 136 7.58 -6.35 -0.85
CA ALA A 136 6.43 -6.10 0.02
C ALA A 136 5.22 -5.55 -0.76
N MET A 137 5.44 -4.63 -1.70
CA MET A 137 4.40 -4.11 -2.59
C MET A 137 3.82 -5.21 -3.49
N ALA A 138 4.62 -6.15 -3.96
CA ALA A 138 4.15 -7.30 -4.73
C ALA A 138 3.26 -8.22 -3.88
N ALA A 139 3.69 -8.52 -2.65
CA ALA A 139 2.93 -9.32 -1.69
C ALA A 139 1.59 -8.67 -1.34
N LEU A 140 1.59 -7.36 -1.05
CA LEU A 140 0.38 -6.59 -0.75
C LEU A 140 -0.63 -6.63 -1.89
N ARG A 141 -0.18 -6.34 -3.12
CA ARG A 141 -1.05 -6.40 -4.31
C ARG A 141 -1.58 -7.82 -4.56
N SER A 142 -0.79 -8.84 -4.25
CA SER A 142 -1.22 -10.24 -4.34
C SER A 142 -2.32 -10.55 -3.32
N ALA A 143 -2.13 -10.17 -2.06
CA ALA A 143 -3.13 -10.37 -1.00
C ALA A 143 -4.45 -9.63 -1.31
N MET A 144 -4.37 -8.37 -1.75
CA MET A 144 -5.55 -7.57 -2.15
C MET A 144 -6.29 -8.20 -3.33
N ARG A 145 -5.58 -8.71 -4.35
CA ARG A 145 -6.18 -9.40 -5.50
C ARG A 145 -6.92 -10.67 -5.07
N THR A 146 -6.33 -11.45 -4.16
CA THR A 146 -6.99 -12.64 -3.61
C THR A 146 -8.25 -12.29 -2.82
N ASP A 147 -8.21 -11.26 -1.97
CA ASP A 147 -9.40 -10.78 -1.24
C ASP A 147 -10.51 -10.33 -2.20
N ILE A 148 -10.17 -9.54 -3.21
CA ILE A 148 -11.12 -9.08 -4.23
C ILE A 148 -11.74 -10.27 -4.98
N ALA A 149 -10.93 -11.24 -5.43
CA ALA A 149 -11.40 -12.42 -6.15
C ALA A 149 -12.34 -13.29 -5.30
N ASN A 150 -12.09 -13.37 -3.98
CA ASN A 150 -12.95 -14.09 -3.05
C ASN A 150 -14.27 -13.33 -2.79
N GLY A 151 -14.21 -12.00 -2.72
CA GLY A 151 -15.38 -11.14 -2.54
C GLY A 151 -16.35 -11.15 -3.73
N GLN A 152 -15.87 -11.37 -4.95
CA GLN A 152 -16.73 -11.49 -6.15
C GLN A 152 -17.50 -12.82 -6.23
N ARG A 153 -17.08 -13.85 -5.47
CA ARG A 153 -17.67 -15.20 -5.51
C ARG A 153 -18.69 -15.45 -4.40
N SER A 154 -18.84 -14.52 -3.45
CA SER A 154 -19.74 -14.61 -2.29
C SER A 154 -21.03 -13.84 -2.52
#